data_AF-A0A7V2JYW6-F1
#
_entry.id   AF-A0A7V2JYW6-F1
#
_cell.length_a   1.000
_cell.length_b   1.000
_cell.length_c   1.000
_cell.angle_alpha   90.00
_cell.angle_beta   90.00
_cell.angle_gamma   90.00
#
_symmetry.space_group_name_H-M   'P 1'
#
loop_
_entity.id
_entity.type
_entity.pdbx_description
1 polymer ?
#
loop_
_entity_poly.entity_id
_entity_poly.type
_entity_poly.pdbx_seq_one_letter_code
_entity_poly.pdbx_strand_id
1 'polypeptide(L)' 'MAANLTLIYNRLFSAYGEQYWWPGSDAFEIIVGAILTQQVAWKNVEKAIDALKGAGLMDPE' A
#
# COMPACT_ATOMS: atom_id res chain seq x y z
N MET A 1 12.78 18.61 -19.16
CA MET A 1 12.76 17.63 -18.04
C MET A 1 11.47 16.80 -18.02
N ALA A 2 10.27 17.41 -18.07
CA ALA A 2 8.98 16.69 -17.96
C ALA A 2 8.74 15.58 -19.00
N ALA A 3 9.16 15.76 -20.26
CA ALA A 3 9.00 14.76 -21.32
C ALA A 3 9.67 13.40 -21.01
N ASN A 4 10.69 13.39 -20.16
CA ASN A 4 11.43 12.16 -19.83
C ASN A 4 10.66 11.30 -18.81
N LEU A 5 10.10 11.91 -17.76
CA LEU A 5 9.34 11.17 -16.74
C LEU A 5 8.07 10.51 -17.32
N THR A 6 7.33 11.23 -18.17
CA THR A 6 6.14 10.66 -18.82
C THR A 6 6.50 9.51 -19.76
N LEU A 7 7.62 9.59 -20.48
CA LEU A 7 8.10 8.51 -21.33
C LEU A 7 8.47 7.26 -20.51
N ILE A 8 9.19 7.43 -19.40
CA ILE A 8 9.55 6.34 -18.49
C ILE A 8 8.28 5.70 -17.92
N TYR A 9 7.36 6.52 -17.40
CA TYR A 9 6.09 6.05 -16.86
C TYR A 9 5.30 5.23 -17.87
N ASN A 10 5.12 5.73 -19.10
CA ASN A 10 4.36 5.03 -20.14
C ASN A 10 5.00 3.71 -20.55
N ARG A 11 6.34 3.63 -20.60
CA ARG A 11 7.05 2.37 -20.90
C ARG A 11 6.84 1.33 -19.80
N LEU A 12 6.95 1.75 -18.54
CA LEU A 12 6.74 0.85 -17.40
C LEU A 12 5.27 0.43 -17.32
N PHE A 13 4.33 1.35 -17.49
CA PHE A 13 2.90 1.06 -17.47
C PHE A 13 2.50 0.12 -18.61
N SER A 14 3.02 0.31 -19.83
CA SER A 14 2.75 -0.60 -20.94
C SER A 14 3.32 -2.01 -20.73
N ALA A 15 4.42 -2.14 -19.99
CA ALA A 15 5.05 -3.43 -19.74
C ALA A 15 4.40 -4.19 -18.57
N TYR A 16 3.98 -3.49 -17.53
CA TYR A 16 3.57 -4.10 -16.26
C TYR A 16 2.08 -3.88 -15.92
N GLY A 17 1.42 -2.88 -16.51
CA GLY A 17 0.04 -2.51 -16.19
C GLY A 17 -0.12 -1.92 -14.78
N GLU A 18 -1.35 -1.92 -14.29
CA GLU A 18 -1.67 -1.52 -12.92
C GLU A 18 -1.02 -2.48 -11.91
N GLN A 19 -0.18 -1.95 -11.03
CA GLN A 19 0.61 -2.79 -10.11
C GLN A 19 -0.11 -3.16 -8.83
N TYR A 20 -1.11 -2.38 -8.42
CA TYR A 20 -1.76 -2.54 -7.11
C TYR A 20 -0.75 -2.72 -5.96
N TRP A 21 0.35 -1.95 -6.03
CA TRP A 21 1.59 -2.22 -5.30
C TRP A 21 1.44 -2.07 -3.78
N TRP A 22 0.42 -1.36 -3.30
CA TRP A 22 0.08 -1.28 -1.90
C TRP A 22 -1.14 -2.16 -1.60
N PRO A 23 -1.02 -3.17 -0.74
CA PRO A 23 -2.14 -4.02 -0.37
C PRO A 23 -3.06 -3.31 0.63
N GLY A 24 -4.36 -3.48 0.45
CA GLY A 24 -5.40 -2.96 1.33
C GLY A 24 -6.76 -3.16 0.70
N SER A 25 -7.74 -3.54 1.50
CA SER A 25 -9.12 -3.79 1.02
C SER A 25 -9.94 -2.50 0.92
N ASP A 26 -9.60 -1.48 1.71
CA ASP A 26 -10.24 -0.17 1.72
C ASP A 26 -9.25 0.96 2.08
N ALA A 27 -9.75 2.20 2.08
CA ALA A 27 -8.95 3.38 2.40
C ALA A 27 -8.42 3.37 3.84
N PHE A 28 -9.18 2.84 4.81
CA PHE A 28 -8.77 2.84 6.21
C PHE A 28 -7.61 1.88 6.43
N GLU A 29 -7.68 0.67 5.88
CA GLU A 29 -6.57 -0.29 5.91
C GLU A 29 -5.31 0.25 5.25
N ILE A 30 -5.45 0.94 4.10
CA ILE A 30 -4.30 1.58 3.42
C ILE A 30 -3.65 2.62 4.33
N ILE A 31 -4.44 3.47 4.99
CA ILE A 31 -3.94 4.50 5.92
C ILE A 31 -3.25 3.87 7.13
N VAL A 32 -3.87 2.88 7.76
CA VAL A 32 -3.30 2.14 8.90
C VAL A 32 -1.98 1.49 8.50
N GLY A 33 -1.94 0.80 7.36
CA GLY A 33 -0.71 0.23 6.81
C GLY A 33 0.37 1.28 6.58
N ALA A 34 0.03 2.44 6.00
CA ALA A 34 0.98 3.52 5.74
C ALA A 34 1.61 4.06 7.03
N ILE A 35 0.83 4.18 8.10
CA ILE A 35 1.33 4.55 9.43
C ILE A 35 2.24 3.46 9.99
N LEU A 36 1.79 2.20 9.93
CA LEU A 36 2.50 1.08 10.52
C LEU A 36 3.84 0.80 9.83
N THR A 37 4.00 1.06 8.53
CA THR A 37 5.27 0.83 7.81
C THR A 37 6.44 1.71 8.24
N GLN A 38 6.22 2.70 9.10
CA GLN A 38 7.28 3.57 9.57
C GLN A 38 8.30 2.80 10.43
N GLN A 39 9.56 2.77 9.99
CA GLN A 39 10.70 2.16 10.70
C GLN A 39 10.53 0.68 11.09
N VAL A 40 9.71 -0.08 10.36
CA VAL A 40 9.51 -1.52 10.59
C VAL A 40 9.50 -2.31 9.30
N ALA A 41 9.88 -3.59 9.39
CA ALA A 41 9.80 -4.51 8.27
C ALA A 41 8.33 -4.79 7.88
N TRP A 42 8.06 -4.91 6.59
CA TRP A 42 6.73 -5.21 6.04
C TRP A 42 6.05 -6.42 6.72
N LYS A 43 6.81 -7.49 7.00
CA LYS A 43 6.27 -8.67 7.70
C LYS A 43 5.64 -8.37 9.07
N ASN A 44 6.12 -7.32 9.75
CA ASN A 44 5.61 -6.94 11.06
C ASN A 44 4.35 -6.07 10.94
N VAL A 45 4.23 -5.33 9.83
CA VAL A 45 3.02 -4.59 9.47
C VAL A 45 1.87 -5.55 9.19
N GLU A 46 2.13 -6.59 8.38
CA GLU A 46 1.15 -7.64 8.07
C GLU A 46 0.61 -8.29 9.36
N LYS A 47 1.51 -8.66 10.28
CA LYS A 47 1.11 -9.21 11.59
C LYS A 47 0.25 -8.27 12.42
N ALA A 48 0.56 -6.98 12.41
CA ALA A 48 -0.21 -5.99 13.16
C ALA A 48 -1.60 -5.78 12.53
N ILE A 49 -1.69 -5.73 11.20
CA ILE A 49 -2.96 -5.65 10.46
C ILE A 49 -3.81 -6.89 10.73
N ASP A 50 -3.24 -8.09 10.68
CA ASP A 50 -3.96 -9.34 10.97
C ASP A 50 -4.49 -9.37 12.41
N ALA A 51 -3.72 -8.85 13.38
CA ALA A 51 -4.15 -8.73 14.76
C ALA A 51 -5.32 -7.73 14.92
N LEU A 52 -5.25 -6.58 14.25
CA LEU A 52 -6.34 -5.57 14.25
C LEU A 52 -7.61 -6.14 13.61
N LYS A 53 -7.49 -6.84 12.48
CA LYS A 53 -8.60 -7.55 11.83
C LYS A 53 -9.23 -8.59 12.75
N GLY A 54 -8.42 -9.44 13.38
CA GLY A 54 -8.90 -10.45 14.33
C GLY A 54 -9.59 -9.86 15.55
N ALA A 55 -9.24 -8.62 15.94
CA ALA A 55 -9.87 -7.89 17.03
C ALA A 55 -11.09 -7.05 16.60
N GLY A 56 -11.42 -6.99 15.30
CA GLY A 56 -12.50 -6.14 14.79
C GLY A 56 -12.20 -4.63 14.88
N LEU A 57 -10.93 -4.23 14.88
CA LEU A 57 -10.47 -2.83 15.03
C LEU A 57 -10.09 -2.19 13.69
N MET A 58 -10.71 -2.64 12.60
CA MET A 58 -10.48 -2.14 11.24
C MET A 58 -11.58 -1.18 10.77
N ASP A 59 -12.26 -0.54 11.71
CA ASP A 59 -13.25 0.49 11.47
C ASP A 59 -12.89 1.72 12.35
N PRO A 60 -12.88 2.95 11.79
CA PRO A 60 -12.62 4.16 12.56
C PRO A 60 -13.80 4.64 13.43
N GLU A 61 -15.00 4.08 13.28
CA GLU A 61 -16.21 4.45 14.04
C GLU A 61 -16.37 3.72 15.39
#